data_AF-A0A846H0L6-F1
#
_entry.id   AF-A0A846H0L6-F1
#
_cell.length_a   1.000
_cell.length_b   1.000
_cell.length_c   1.000
_cell.angle_alpha   90.00
_cell.angle_beta   90.00
_cell.angle_gamma   90.00
#
_symmetry.space_group_name_H-M   'P 1'
#
loop_
_entity.id
_entity.type
_entity.pdbx_description
1 polymer ?
#
loop_
_entity_poly.entity_id
_entity_poly.type
_entity_poly.pdbx_seq_one_letter_code
_entity_poly.pdbx_strand_id
1 'polypeptide(L)'
;MSQTSLNLVAISIFLMTLSVLLGPLVNLSPAVPAIATFAVLGIATLDSFSLQGKGGSLLLDWIAGFSPEHRDRIVHHEAGHFLTAYLLGIPISGYTLTAWEALKQGQPGQGGVAFDDAELASQLEQGKITAQMLDRYCTVWMAGIAAEALVFDNAEGGSDDKSKLAGVLTSLGFSASAYDQKQRFCLLQAKNLLQENWSSYQALVDAMRKRASVKECSEAIALNAELEVSP
;
A
#
# COMPACT_ATOMS: atom_id res chain seq x y z
N MET A 1 -8.84 5.05 12.98
CA MET A 1 -8.99 6.20 12.05
C MET A 1 -7.71 6.99 12.08
N SER A 2 -7.11 7.30 10.94
CA SER A 2 -5.90 8.14 10.87
C SER A 2 -6.21 9.57 11.35
N GLN A 3 -5.20 10.29 11.86
CA GLN A 3 -5.32 11.68 12.29
C GLN A 3 -5.89 12.57 11.17
N THR A 4 -5.50 12.30 9.93
CA THR A 4 -5.99 12.93 8.71
C THR A 4 -7.48 12.71 8.48
N SER A 5 -7.99 11.50 8.69
CA SER A 5 -9.42 11.20 8.59
C SER A 5 -10.23 11.97 9.64
N LEU A 6 -9.75 12.03 10.87
CA LEU A 6 -10.41 12.77 11.96
C LEU A 6 -10.46 14.28 11.67
N ASN A 7 -9.34 14.84 11.21
CA ASN A 7 -9.23 16.26 10.86
C ASN A 7 -10.14 16.62 9.68
N LEU A 8 -10.20 15.76 8.65
CA LEU A 8 -11.05 16.00 7.49
C LEU A 8 -12.53 16.01 7.86
N VAL A 9 -12.96 15.05 8.68
CA VAL A 9 -14.34 14.99 9.19
C VAL A 9 -14.65 16.23 10.02
N ALA A 10 -13.74 16.64 10.91
CA ALA A 10 -13.91 17.83 11.73
C ALA A 10 -14.03 19.12 10.89
N ILE A 11 -13.16 19.29 9.88
CA ILE A 11 -13.21 20.42 8.94
C ILE A 11 -14.52 20.42 8.15
N SER A 12 -14.96 19.26 7.66
CA SER A 12 -16.22 19.14 6.91
C SER A 12 -17.43 19.51 7.77
N ILE A 13 -17.48 19.04 9.03
CA ILE A 13 -18.54 19.40 9.97
C ILE A 13 -18.49 20.89 10.26
N PHE A 14 -17.30 21.45 10.51
CA PHE A 14 -17.13 22.87 10.78
C PHE A 14 -17.56 23.76 9.60
N LEU A 15 -17.19 23.41 8.37
CA LEU A 15 -17.61 24.16 7.19
C LEU A 15 -19.11 24.07 6.94
N MET A 16 -19.72 22.90 7.20
CA MET A 16 -21.17 22.75 7.10
C MET A 16 -21.91 23.58 8.14
N THR A 17 -21.47 23.55 9.41
CA THR A 17 -22.08 24.36 10.46
C THR A 17 -21.89 25.85 10.20
N LEU A 18 -20.70 26.27 9.76
CA LEU A 18 -20.41 27.65 9.37
C LEU A 18 -21.28 28.10 8.19
N SER A 19 -21.50 27.24 7.21
CA SER A 19 -22.34 27.53 6.03
C SER A 19 -23.81 27.67 6.40
N VAL A 20 -24.31 26.91 7.37
CA VAL A 20 -25.68 27.06 7.89
C VAL A 20 -25.83 28.35 8.68
N LEU A 21 -24.81 28.72 9.47
CA LEU A 21 -24.88 29.85 10.41
C LEU A 21 -24.60 31.21 9.73
N LEU A 22 -23.65 31.25 8.79
CA LEU A 22 -23.24 32.47 8.08
C LEU A 22 -23.75 32.53 6.63
N GLY A 23 -24.19 31.43 6.03
CA GLY A 23 -24.72 31.40 4.67
C GLY A 23 -25.87 32.39 4.41
N PRO A 24 -26.84 32.54 5.32
CA PRO A 24 -27.90 33.54 5.16
C PRO A 24 -27.39 34.98 5.04
N LEU A 25 -26.24 35.32 5.63
CA LEU A 25 -25.65 36.66 5.55
C LEU A 25 -25.12 37.00 4.14
N VAL A 26 -24.87 35.99 3.32
CA VAL A 26 -24.42 36.12 1.92
C VAL A 26 -25.47 35.64 0.91
N ASN A 27 -26.75 35.59 1.31
CA ASN A 27 -27.88 35.08 0.51
C ASN A 27 -27.75 33.60 0.09
N LEU A 28 -26.95 32.82 0.80
CA LEU A 28 -26.89 31.36 0.61
C LEU A 28 -28.08 30.72 1.31
N SER A 29 -28.93 30.05 0.52
CA SER A 29 -30.11 29.36 1.05
C SER A 29 -29.69 28.23 1.99
N PRO A 30 -30.32 28.09 3.18
CA PRO A 30 -30.10 26.95 4.07
C PRO A 30 -30.39 25.58 3.43
N ALA A 31 -31.15 25.55 2.34
CA ALA A 31 -31.40 24.33 1.57
C ALA A 31 -30.12 23.79 0.91
N VAL A 32 -29.16 24.65 0.56
CA VAL A 32 -27.91 24.25 -0.11
C VAL A 32 -27.05 23.36 0.79
N PRO A 33 -26.65 23.76 2.02
CA PRO A 33 -25.92 22.86 2.92
C PRO A 33 -26.74 21.63 3.34
N ALA A 34 -28.07 21.74 3.44
CA ALA A 34 -28.93 20.60 3.75
C ALA A 34 -28.92 19.53 2.64
N ILE A 35 -29.07 19.94 1.38
CA ILE A 35 -29.00 19.05 0.21
C ILE A 35 -27.60 18.45 0.08
N ALA A 36 -26.56 19.26 0.26
CA ALA A 36 -25.19 18.77 0.22
C ALA A 36 -24.91 17.72 1.31
N THR A 37 -25.38 17.95 2.54
CA THR A 37 -25.26 16.98 3.64
C THR A 37 -26.01 15.69 3.32
N PHE A 38 -27.25 15.80 2.81
CA PHE A 38 -28.05 14.63 2.42
C PHE A 38 -27.38 13.84 1.30
N ALA A 39 -26.81 14.52 0.30
CA ALA A 39 -26.07 13.88 -0.79
C ALA A 39 -24.81 13.16 -0.28
N VAL A 40 -24.02 13.80 0.60
CA VAL A 40 -22.83 13.19 1.21
C VAL A 40 -23.19 11.96 2.04
N LEU A 41 -24.24 12.04 2.87
CA LEU A 41 -24.72 10.90 3.66
C LEU A 41 -25.27 9.79 2.76
N GLY A 42 -25.96 10.14 1.68
CA GLY A 42 -26.45 9.19 0.69
C GLY A 42 -25.31 8.43 0.01
N ILE A 43 -24.28 9.14 -0.46
CA ILE A 43 -23.08 8.54 -1.05
C ILE A 43 -22.34 7.68 -0.02
N ALA A 44 -22.16 8.16 1.22
CA ALA A 44 -21.49 7.39 2.27
C ALA A 44 -22.26 6.10 2.65
N THR A 45 -23.59 6.18 2.65
CA THR A 45 -24.45 5.01 2.88
C THR A 45 -24.34 4.02 1.74
N LEU A 46 -24.42 4.50 0.49
CA LEU A 46 -24.25 3.65 -0.70
C LEU A 46 -22.87 2.98 -0.74
N ASP A 47 -21.81 3.70 -0.38
CA ASP A 47 -20.44 3.17 -0.30
C ASP A 47 -20.30 2.11 0.80
N SER A 48 -20.92 2.34 1.97
CA SER A 48 -20.91 1.37 3.06
C SER A 48 -21.61 0.06 2.69
N PHE A 49 -22.74 0.15 1.98
CA PHE A 49 -23.52 -1.02 1.56
C PHE A 49 -22.97 -1.71 0.32
N SER A 50 -22.48 -0.96 -0.68
CA SER A 50 -22.07 -1.50 -1.97
C SER A 50 -20.58 -1.80 -2.07
N LEU A 51 -19.74 -1.00 -1.42
CA LEU A 51 -18.28 -1.03 -1.57
C LEU A 51 -17.57 -1.34 -0.24
N GLN A 52 -18.31 -1.72 0.81
CA GLN A 52 -17.80 -2.02 2.15
C GLN A 52 -16.95 -0.87 2.75
N GLY A 53 -17.26 0.38 2.40
CA GLY A 53 -16.53 1.55 2.90
C GLY A 53 -15.19 1.83 2.20
N LYS A 54 -14.89 1.13 1.10
CA LYS A 54 -13.66 1.35 0.32
C LYS A 54 -13.64 2.67 -0.45
N GLY A 55 -14.77 3.26 -0.82
CA GLY A 55 -14.80 4.57 -1.49
C GLY A 55 -14.33 5.70 -0.58
N GLY A 56 -14.70 5.65 0.71
CA GLY A 56 -14.22 6.59 1.71
C GLY A 56 -12.71 6.55 1.93
N SER A 57 -12.10 5.36 1.95
CA SER A 57 -10.64 5.23 2.05
C SER A 57 -9.94 5.77 0.80
N LEU A 58 -10.45 5.49 -0.40
CA LEU A 58 -9.88 6.03 -1.65
C LEU A 58 -9.87 7.57 -1.70
N LEU A 59 -10.93 8.22 -1.21
CA LEU A 59 -10.98 9.68 -1.12
C LEU A 59 -9.98 10.23 -0.09
N LEU A 60 -9.88 9.57 1.07
CA LEU A 60 -8.91 9.94 2.11
C LEU A 60 -7.48 9.77 1.61
N ASP A 61 -7.20 8.72 0.85
CA ASP A 61 -5.89 8.46 0.25
C ASP A 61 -5.58 9.43 -0.89
N TRP A 62 -6.59 9.82 -1.66
CA TRP A 62 -6.44 10.88 -2.68
C TRP A 62 -6.06 12.21 -2.03
N ILE A 63 -6.68 12.56 -0.88
CA ILE A 63 -6.39 13.77 -0.12
C ILE A 63 -5.04 13.67 0.62
N ALA A 64 -4.75 12.52 1.25
CA ALA A 64 -3.48 12.26 1.93
C ALA A 64 -2.31 12.21 0.94
N GLY A 65 -2.55 11.74 -0.29
CA GLY A 65 -1.61 11.78 -1.40
C GLY A 65 -1.24 13.19 -1.86
N PHE A 66 -1.85 14.26 -1.33
CA PHE A 66 -1.34 15.62 -1.54
C PHE A 66 -0.13 15.96 -0.66
N SER A 67 0.15 15.23 0.43
CA SER A 67 1.37 15.47 1.20
C SER A 67 2.57 14.81 0.51
N PRO A 68 3.64 15.57 0.22
CA PRO A 68 4.87 15.02 -0.36
C PRO A 68 5.45 13.88 0.48
N GLU A 69 5.34 13.97 1.80
CA GLU A 69 5.88 12.98 2.75
C GLU A 69 5.16 11.64 2.66
N HIS A 70 3.83 11.64 2.50
CA HIS A 70 3.05 10.40 2.38
C HIS A 70 3.32 9.71 1.04
N ARG A 71 3.44 10.48 -0.04
CA ARG A 71 3.82 9.94 -1.35
C ARG A 71 5.21 9.33 -1.33
N ASP A 72 6.16 9.99 -0.66
CA ASP A 72 7.53 9.48 -0.56
C ASP A 72 7.57 8.17 0.22
N ARG A 73 6.81 8.10 1.33
CA ARG A 73 6.64 6.86 2.10
C ARG A 73 6.06 5.73 1.27
N ILE A 74 5.04 5.98 0.46
CA ILE A 74 4.46 4.96 -0.46
C ILE A 74 5.52 4.48 -1.46
N VAL A 75 6.29 5.38 -2.07
CA VAL A 75 7.33 4.97 -3.03
C VAL A 75 8.36 4.06 -2.37
N HIS A 76 8.80 4.39 -1.15
CA HIS A 76 9.71 3.54 -0.38
C HIS A 76 9.07 2.18 -0.03
N HIS A 77 7.80 2.17 0.35
CA HIS A 77 7.05 0.95 0.62
C HIS A 77 6.99 0.03 -0.61
N GLU A 78 6.56 0.55 -1.75
CA GLU A 78 6.46 -0.22 -2.99
C GLU A 78 7.83 -0.65 -3.53
N ALA A 79 8.86 0.19 -3.39
CA ALA A 79 10.22 -0.19 -3.75
C ALA A 79 10.74 -1.35 -2.89
N GLY A 80 10.34 -1.42 -1.62
CA GLY A 80 10.65 -2.54 -0.74
C GLY A 80 10.11 -3.87 -1.27
N HIS A 81 8.83 -3.90 -1.63
CA HIS A 81 8.19 -5.04 -2.26
C HIS A 81 8.86 -5.42 -3.59
N PHE A 82 9.09 -4.43 -4.45
CA PHE A 82 9.64 -4.65 -5.79
C PHE A 82 11.04 -5.24 -5.73
N LEU A 83 11.98 -4.64 -4.97
CA LEU A 83 13.35 -5.14 -4.88
C LEU A 83 13.39 -6.54 -4.29
N THR A 84 12.64 -6.78 -3.22
CA THR A 84 12.60 -8.09 -2.56
C THR A 84 12.06 -9.17 -3.50
N ALA A 85 11.00 -8.88 -4.25
CA ALA A 85 10.47 -9.80 -5.24
C ALA A 85 11.46 -10.07 -6.38
N TYR A 86 12.14 -9.03 -6.87
CA TYR A 86 13.19 -9.15 -7.88
C TYR A 86 14.32 -10.08 -7.43
N LEU A 87 14.87 -9.86 -6.23
CA LEU A 87 15.95 -10.67 -5.65
C LEU A 87 15.52 -12.12 -5.39
N LEU A 88 14.26 -12.31 -4.99
CA LEU A 88 13.71 -13.64 -4.75
C LEU A 88 13.20 -14.31 -6.02
N GLY A 89 13.32 -13.69 -7.21
CA GLY A 89 12.89 -14.26 -8.49
C GLY A 89 11.38 -14.46 -8.61
N ILE A 90 10.58 -13.60 -7.99
CA ILE A 90 9.12 -13.57 -8.15
C ILE A 90 8.79 -12.64 -9.32
N PRO A 91 8.05 -13.09 -10.36
CA PRO A 91 7.74 -12.26 -11.52
C PRO A 91 6.89 -11.04 -11.13
N ILE A 92 7.33 -9.86 -11.56
CA ILE A 92 6.64 -8.58 -11.35
C ILE A 92 5.93 -8.21 -12.65
N SER A 93 4.60 -8.11 -12.60
CA SER A 93 3.75 -7.80 -13.75
C SER A 93 3.43 -6.30 -13.88
N GLY A 94 3.49 -5.57 -12.77
CA GLY A 94 3.20 -4.15 -12.70
C GLY A 94 3.44 -3.60 -11.31
N TYR A 95 3.36 -2.28 -11.15
CA TYR A 95 3.25 -1.65 -9.85
C TYR A 95 2.41 -0.37 -9.95
N THR A 96 1.79 0.02 -8.85
CA THR A 96 0.99 1.25 -8.77
C THR A 96 1.38 2.03 -7.52
N LEU A 97 1.55 3.35 -7.65
CA LEU A 97 1.97 4.21 -6.54
C LEU A 97 0.81 4.98 -5.91
N THR A 98 -0.38 4.86 -6.50
CA THR A 98 -1.58 5.53 -6.01
C THR A 98 -2.79 4.61 -6.15
N ALA A 99 -3.74 4.75 -5.23
CA ALA A 99 -5.01 4.04 -5.28
C ALA A 99 -5.80 4.31 -6.57
N TRP A 100 -5.62 5.49 -7.16
CA TRP A 100 -6.21 5.85 -8.47
C TRP A 100 -5.61 5.04 -9.63
N GLU A 101 -4.29 4.84 -9.63
CA GLU A 101 -3.62 3.99 -10.62
C GLU A 101 -4.05 2.52 -10.46
N ALA A 102 -4.16 2.03 -9.22
CA ALA A 102 -4.68 0.70 -8.91
C ALA A 102 -6.11 0.51 -9.45
N LEU A 103 -7.00 1.48 -9.21
CA LEU A 103 -8.38 1.45 -9.70
C LEU A 103 -8.44 1.45 -11.24
N LYS A 104 -7.63 2.25 -11.92
CA LYS A 104 -7.56 2.30 -13.40
C LYS A 104 -7.06 0.97 -13.99
N GLN A 105 -6.22 0.25 -13.26
CA GLN A 105 -5.71 -1.06 -13.64
C GLN A 105 -6.63 -2.22 -13.20
N GLY A 106 -7.80 -1.93 -12.61
CA GLY A 106 -8.74 -2.94 -12.15
C GLY A 106 -8.29 -3.70 -10.91
N GLN A 107 -7.30 -3.19 -10.17
CA GLN A 107 -6.78 -3.79 -8.96
C GLN A 107 -7.50 -3.22 -7.73
N PRO A 108 -8.10 -4.05 -6.87
CA PRO A 108 -8.74 -3.58 -5.65
C PRO A 108 -7.67 -3.28 -4.57
N GLY A 109 -7.35 -2.01 -4.34
CA GLY A 109 -6.47 -1.60 -3.22
C GLY A 109 -5.91 -0.19 -3.31
N GLN A 110 -5.20 0.23 -2.24
CA GLN A 110 -4.16 1.25 -2.34
C GLN A 110 -3.06 0.73 -3.28
N GLY A 111 -2.19 1.60 -3.79
CA GLY A 111 -1.11 1.20 -4.69
C GLY A 111 -0.36 -0.05 -4.21
N GLY A 112 0.17 -0.84 -5.15
CA GLY A 112 0.80 -2.12 -4.87
C GLY A 112 1.65 -2.62 -6.03
N VAL A 113 2.68 -3.41 -5.72
CA VAL A 113 3.38 -4.24 -6.70
C VAL A 113 2.52 -5.47 -7.04
N ALA A 114 2.25 -5.65 -8.33
CA ALA A 114 1.47 -6.75 -8.85
C ALA A 114 2.39 -7.93 -9.22
N PHE A 115 2.27 -9.02 -8.48
CA PHE A 115 3.01 -10.25 -8.73
C PHE A 115 2.20 -11.20 -9.61
N ASP A 116 2.89 -12.04 -10.38
CA ASP A 116 2.22 -13.17 -11.03
C ASP A 116 1.90 -14.25 -9.98
N ASP A 117 0.82 -14.03 -9.23
CA ASP A 117 0.36 -14.90 -8.16
C ASP A 117 -0.25 -16.22 -8.67
N ALA A 118 -0.27 -16.47 -9.98
CA ALA A 118 -0.82 -17.69 -10.57
C ALA A 118 -0.11 -18.96 -10.06
N GLU A 119 1.19 -18.88 -9.80
CA GLU A 119 1.96 -19.98 -9.23
C GLU A 119 1.56 -20.25 -7.77
N LEU A 120 1.40 -19.19 -6.97
CA LEU A 120 0.98 -19.29 -5.57
C LEU A 120 -0.45 -19.84 -5.46
N ALA A 121 -1.38 -19.30 -6.24
CA ALA A 121 -2.78 -19.71 -6.25
C ALA A 121 -2.93 -21.17 -6.69
N SER A 122 -2.26 -21.58 -7.77
CA SER A 122 -2.29 -22.95 -8.28
C SER A 122 -1.72 -23.95 -7.26
N GLN A 123 -0.63 -23.61 -6.57
CA GLN A 123 -0.05 -24.49 -5.56
C GLN A 123 -0.84 -24.51 -4.25
N LEU A 124 -1.50 -23.41 -3.88
CA LEU A 124 -2.42 -23.36 -2.74
C LEU A 124 -3.65 -24.24 -2.99
N GLU A 125 -4.24 -24.16 -4.18
CA GLU A 125 -5.38 -25.02 -4.59
C GLU A 125 -5.01 -26.50 -4.62
N GLN A 126 -3.76 -26.82 -4.96
CA GLN A 126 -3.26 -28.19 -4.98
C GLN A 126 -2.75 -28.67 -3.61
N GLY A 127 -2.75 -27.81 -2.57
CA GLY A 127 -2.23 -28.13 -1.24
C GLY A 127 -0.72 -28.41 -1.20
N LYS A 128 0.04 -27.87 -2.16
CA LYS A 128 1.47 -28.18 -2.38
C LYS A 128 2.41 -27.02 -2.06
N ILE A 129 1.95 -25.95 -1.41
CA ILE A 129 2.85 -24.86 -1.01
C ILE A 129 4.02 -25.43 -0.19
N THR A 130 5.22 -25.25 -0.72
CA THR A 130 6.45 -25.61 -0.03
C THR A 130 6.77 -24.54 1.01
N ALA A 131 7.44 -24.93 2.09
CA ALA A 131 7.91 -23.97 3.10
C ALA A 131 8.78 -22.86 2.46
N GLN A 132 9.63 -23.21 1.49
CA GLN A 132 10.47 -22.24 0.78
C GLN A 132 9.65 -21.23 -0.02
N MET A 133 8.58 -21.65 -0.68
CA MET A 133 7.70 -20.73 -1.40
C MET A 133 6.96 -19.80 -0.44
N LEU A 134 6.41 -20.35 0.65
CA LEU A 134 5.77 -19.55 1.70
C LEU A 134 6.72 -18.49 2.25
N ASP A 135 7.99 -18.85 2.48
CA ASP A 135 9.01 -17.94 2.99
C ASP A 135 9.29 -16.80 2.02
N ARG A 136 9.40 -17.11 0.72
CA ARG A 136 9.62 -16.08 -0.31
C ARG A 136 8.48 -15.05 -0.33
N TYR A 137 7.23 -15.49 -0.40
CA TYR A 137 6.08 -14.59 -0.44
C TYR A 137 5.88 -13.84 0.88
N CYS A 138 6.08 -14.50 2.02
CA CYS A 138 6.04 -13.86 3.33
C CYS A 138 7.08 -12.74 3.45
N THR A 139 8.29 -12.96 2.95
CA THR A 139 9.35 -11.95 2.93
C THR A 139 9.02 -10.80 1.99
N VAL A 140 8.43 -11.07 0.81
CA VAL A 140 7.92 -9.99 -0.05
C VAL A 140 6.84 -9.17 0.64
N TRP A 141 5.81 -9.78 1.26
CA TRP A 141 4.75 -9.03 1.95
C TRP A 141 5.26 -8.20 3.14
N MET A 142 6.35 -8.61 3.79
CA MET A 142 6.94 -7.83 4.87
C MET A 142 7.91 -6.74 4.38
N ALA A 143 8.25 -6.73 3.10
CA ALA A 143 9.29 -5.85 2.58
C ALA A 143 8.91 -4.37 2.54
N GLY A 144 7.66 -4.01 2.26
CA GLY A 144 7.22 -2.62 2.33
C GLY A 144 7.33 -2.04 3.75
N ILE A 145 6.92 -2.83 4.75
CA ILE A 145 7.08 -2.48 6.17
C ILE A 145 8.56 -2.36 6.56
N ALA A 146 9.40 -3.28 6.09
CA ALA A 146 10.84 -3.24 6.34
C ALA A 146 11.48 -1.97 5.74
N ALA A 147 11.11 -1.62 4.50
CA ALA A 147 11.59 -0.45 3.80
C ALA A 147 11.19 0.85 4.52
N GLU A 148 9.93 0.97 4.95
CA GLU A 148 9.50 2.13 5.75
C GLU A 148 10.26 2.24 7.08
N ALA A 149 10.42 1.12 7.78
CA ALA A 149 11.12 1.09 9.06
C ALA A 149 12.62 1.45 8.92
N LEU A 150 13.24 1.16 7.78
CA LEU A 150 14.63 1.53 7.49
C LEU A 150 14.80 3.01 7.17
N VAL A 151 13.82 3.63 6.50
CA VAL A 151 13.92 5.02 6.02
C VAL A 151 13.38 6.03 7.03
N PHE A 152 12.29 5.68 7.73
CA PHE A 152 11.54 6.62 8.57
C PHE A 152 11.52 6.24 10.06
N ASP A 153 12.29 5.23 10.48
CA ASP A 153 12.32 4.66 11.84
C ASP A 153 10.96 4.16 12.37
N ASN A 154 9.92 4.16 11.53
CA ASN A 154 8.59 3.64 11.82
C ASN A 154 7.86 3.29 10.52
N ALA A 155 7.00 2.28 10.60
CA ALA A 155 6.10 1.89 9.51
C ALA A 155 4.67 2.34 9.79
N GLU A 156 4.06 3.03 8.83
CA GLU A 156 2.66 3.47 8.88
C GLU A 156 1.76 2.64 7.95
N GLY A 157 2.32 2.07 6.88
CA GLY A 157 1.63 1.20 5.93
C GLY A 157 1.68 -0.30 6.25
N GLY A 158 1.24 -1.11 5.28
CA GLY A 158 1.34 -2.58 5.31
C GLY A 158 0.27 -3.31 6.12
N SER A 159 -0.86 -2.67 6.46
CA SER A 159 -2.00 -3.37 7.07
C SER A 159 -2.55 -4.45 6.16
N ASP A 160 -2.66 -4.14 4.86
CA ASP A 160 -3.22 -5.03 3.86
C ASP A 160 -2.30 -6.24 3.63
N ASP A 161 -0.98 -6.04 3.62
CA ASP A 161 -0.01 -7.13 3.50
C ASP A 161 -0.01 -8.06 4.70
N LYS A 162 -0.12 -7.50 5.92
CA LYS A 162 -0.30 -8.29 7.14
C LYS A 162 -1.60 -9.10 7.08
N SER A 163 -2.69 -8.51 6.60
CA SER A 163 -3.97 -9.21 6.44
C SER A 163 -3.90 -10.34 5.40
N LYS A 164 -3.24 -10.13 4.26
CA LYS A 164 -2.99 -11.18 3.25
C LYS A 164 -2.16 -12.32 3.84
N LEU A 165 -1.04 -12.00 4.49
CA LEU A 165 -0.17 -12.97 5.15
C LEU A 165 -0.94 -13.76 6.22
N ALA A 166 -1.74 -13.10 7.06
CA ALA A 166 -2.55 -13.74 8.08
C ALA A 166 -3.58 -14.71 7.49
N GLY A 167 -4.23 -14.32 6.39
CA GLY A 167 -5.18 -15.18 5.67
C GLY A 167 -4.52 -16.45 5.15
N VAL A 168 -3.37 -16.33 4.50
CA VAL A 168 -2.61 -17.48 3.97
C VAL A 168 -2.13 -18.38 5.11
N LEU A 169 -1.50 -17.84 6.15
CA LEU A 169 -0.99 -18.65 7.25
C LEU A 169 -2.11 -19.37 8.02
N THR A 170 -3.26 -18.72 8.18
CA THR A 170 -4.43 -19.33 8.81
C THR A 170 -4.99 -20.46 7.95
N SER A 171 -5.04 -20.29 6.62
CA SER A 171 -5.46 -21.36 5.70
C SER A 171 -4.53 -22.59 5.73
N LEU A 172 -3.27 -22.39 6.09
CA LEU A 172 -2.26 -23.44 6.27
C LEU A 172 -2.25 -24.03 7.69
N GLY A 173 -3.14 -23.58 8.59
CA GLY A 173 -3.28 -24.12 9.95
C GLY A 173 -2.28 -23.58 10.98
N PHE A 174 -1.65 -22.43 10.73
CA PHE A 174 -0.74 -21.82 11.70
C PHE A 174 -1.51 -21.30 12.92
N SER A 175 -0.93 -21.46 14.11
CA SER A 175 -1.41 -20.80 15.33
C SER A 175 -1.05 -19.30 15.33
N ALA A 176 -1.71 -18.51 16.17
CA ALA A 176 -1.40 -17.08 16.32
C ALA A 176 0.06 -16.84 16.74
N SER A 177 0.63 -17.68 17.62
CA SER A 177 2.03 -17.56 18.02
C SER A 177 3.01 -17.90 16.89
N ALA A 178 2.68 -18.90 16.07
CA ALA A 178 3.48 -19.26 14.90
C ALA A 178 3.41 -18.17 13.83
N TYR A 179 2.25 -17.52 13.67
CA TYR A 179 2.08 -16.34 12.82
C TYR A 179 3.01 -15.20 13.25
N ASP A 180 2.99 -14.80 14.52
CA ASP A 180 3.83 -13.69 15.01
C ASP A 180 5.33 -13.98 14.81
N GLN A 181 5.76 -15.21 15.10
CA GLN A 181 7.14 -15.62 14.88
C GLN A 181 7.51 -15.58 13.40
N LYS A 182 6.63 -16.06 12.52
CA LYS A 182 6.83 -16.05 11.07
C LYS A 182 6.93 -14.63 10.52
N GLN A 183 6.02 -13.76 10.96
CA GLN A 183 6.01 -12.36 10.56
C GLN A 183 7.32 -11.65 10.94
N ARG A 184 7.79 -11.83 12.17
CA ARG A 184 9.06 -11.25 12.63
C ARG A 184 10.26 -11.78 11.84
N PHE A 185 10.27 -13.08 11.56
CA PHE A 185 11.32 -13.70 10.76
C PHE A 185 11.37 -13.12 9.34
N CYS A 186 10.24 -13.08 8.63
CA CYS A 186 10.16 -12.55 7.28
C CYS A 186 10.50 -11.04 7.23
N LEU A 187 10.09 -10.28 8.26
CA LEU A 187 10.46 -8.85 8.37
C LEU A 187 11.97 -8.67 8.51
N LEU A 188 12.63 -9.47 9.34
CA LEU A 188 14.09 -9.44 9.48
C LEU A 188 14.79 -9.84 8.18
N GLN A 189 14.28 -10.86 7.49
CA GLN A 189 14.84 -11.28 6.20
C GLN A 189 14.72 -10.18 5.15
N ALA A 190 13.55 -9.56 5.03
CA ALA A 190 13.34 -8.46 4.11
C ALA A 190 14.24 -7.25 4.44
N LYS A 191 14.37 -6.93 5.73
CA LYS A 191 15.27 -5.87 6.20
C LYS A 191 16.73 -6.14 5.78
N ASN A 192 17.22 -7.36 5.98
CA ASN A 192 18.58 -7.73 5.58
C ASN A 192 18.77 -7.59 4.06
N LEU A 193 17.83 -8.12 3.25
CA LEU A 193 17.89 -8.01 1.79
C LEU A 193 17.96 -6.55 1.33
N LEU A 194 17.13 -5.67 1.91
CA LEU A 194 17.11 -4.25 1.59
C LEU A 194 18.42 -3.55 1.99
N GLN A 195 18.97 -3.88 3.17
CA GLN A 195 20.22 -3.29 3.64
C GLN A 195 21.44 -3.76 2.83
N GLU A 196 21.48 -5.04 2.47
CA GLU A 196 22.56 -5.62 1.66
C GLU A 196 22.55 -5.08 0.22
N ASN A 197 21.39 -4.66 -0.29
CA ASN A 197 21.21 -4.14 -1.65
C ASN A 197 20.79 -2.66 -1.65
N TRP A 198 21.29 -1.88 -0.68
CA TRP A 198 20.79 -0.53 -0.42
C TRP A 198 20.99 0.44 -1.59
N SER A 199 22.09 0.34 -2.31
CA SER A 199 22.37 1.16 -3.51
C SER A 199 21.31 0.91 -4.61
N SER A 200 21.04 -0.36 -4.88
CA SER A 200 20.02 -0.81 -5.84
C SER A 200 18.62 -0.40 -5.40
N TYR A 201 18.33 -0.47 -4.10
CA TYR A 201 17.09 0.03 -3.51
C TYR A 201 16.92 1.54 -3.74
N GLN A 202 17.96 2.34 -3.50
CA GLN A 202 17.91 3.78 -3.74
C GLN A 202 17.71 4.13 -5.23
N ALA A 203 18.41 3.44 -6.13
CA ALA A 203 18.24 3.62 -7.56
C ALA A 203 16.81 3.26 -8.03
N LEU A 204 16.25 2.18 -7.48
CA LEU A 204 14.88 1.77 -7.72
C LEU A 204 13.88 2.84 -7.22
N VAL A 205 14.06 3.36 -6.01
CA VAL A 205 13.23 4.45 -5.47
C VAL A 205 13.24 5.65 -6.42
N ASP A 206 14.41 6.05 -6.92
CA ASP A 206 14.52 7.18 -7.85
C ASP A 206 13.87 6.92 -9.21
N ALA A 207 13.94 5.68 -9.72
CA ALA A 207 13.22 5.27 -10.92
C ALA A 207 11.69 5.30 -10.69
N MET A 208 11.23 4.78 -9.56
CA MET A 208 9.81 4.76 -9.19
C MET A 208 9.25 6.16 -8.96
N ARG A 209 10.01 7.08 -8.36
CA ARG A 209 9.65 8.51 -8.24
C ARG A 209 9.39 9.16 -9.60
N LYS A 210 10.14 8.75 -10.63
CA LYS A 210 9.98 9.19 -12.02
C LYS A 210 8.87 8.46 -12.77
N ARG A 211 8.17 7.52 -12.11
CA ARG A 211 7.14 6.66 -12.72
C ARG A 211 7.68 5.83 -13.90
N ALA A 212 8.90 5.34 -13.76
CA ALA A 212 9.51 4.45 -14.74
C ALA A 212 8.69 3.15 -14.93
N SER A 213 8.83 2.50 -16.07
CA SER A 213 8.21 1.19 -16.30
C SER A 213 8.87 0.10 -15.45
N VAL A 214 8.19 -1.04 -15.26
CA VAL A 214 8.76 -2.22 -14.57
C VAL A 214 10.12 -2.59 -15.16
N LYS A 215 10.25 -2.55 -16.49
CA LYS A 215 11.50 -2.86 -17.19
C LYS A 215 12.62 -1.90 -16.80
N GLU A 216 12.37 -0.59 -16.83
CA GLU A 216 13.37 0.42 -16.45
C GLU A 216 13.74 0.31 -14.95
N CYS A 217 12.77 -0.02 -14.09
CA CYS A 217 13.04 -0.31 -12.68
C CYS A 217 13.95 -1.54 -12.50
N SER A 218 13.69 -2.63 -13.22
CA SER A 218 14.55 -3.82 -13.21
C SER A 218 15.96 -3.54 -13.74
N GLU A 219 16.08 -2.74 -14.80
CA GLU A 219 17.37 -2.29 -15.34
C GLU A 219 18.14 -1.43 -14.32
N ALA A 220 17.46 -0.53 -13.59
CA ALA A 220 18.08 0.29 -12.55
C ALA A 220 18.66 -0.54 -11.39
N ILE A 221 17.98 -1.63 -11.02
CA ILE A 221 18.48 -2.61 -10.03
C ILE A 221 19.71 -3.33 -10.59
N ALA A 222 19.61 -3.89 -11.79
CA ALA A 222 20.69 -4.68 -12.41
C ALA A 222 21.99 -3.87 -12.59
N LEU A 223 21.87 -2.63 -13.06
CA LEU A 223 23.02 -1.75 -13.28
C LEU A 223 23.81 -1.48 -11.99
N ASN A 224 23.13 -1.29 -10.85
CA ASN A 224 23.81 -1.03 -9.58
C ASN A 224 24.38 -2.29 -8.95
N ALA A 225 23.72 -3.44 -9.12
CA ALA A 225 24.28 -4.72 -8.70
C ALA A 225 25.61 -5.04 -9.41
N GLU A 226 25.75 -4.69 -10.69
CA GLU A 226 27.01 -4.87 -11.44
C GLU A 226 28.13 -3.92 -10.97
N LEU A 227 27.78 -2.71 -10.55
CA LEU A 227 28.74 -1.72 -10.03
C LEU A 227 29.32 -2.11 -8.66
N GLU A 228 28.59 -2.88 -7.84
CA GLU A 228 29.09 -3.39 -6.55
C GLU A 228 30.04 -4.58 -6.70
N VAL A 229 30.02 -5.27 -7.85
CA VAL A 229 30.84 -6.46 -8.12
C VAL A 229 32.14 -6.13 -8.89
N SER A 230 32.25 -4.92 -9.45
CA SER A 230 33.46 -4.46 -10.15
C SER A 230 34.49 -3.90 -9.15
N PRO A 231 35.72 -4.46 -9.08
CA PRO A 231 36.75 -4.07 -8.10
C PRO A 231 37.38 -2.69 -8.34
#